data_AF-A0A513WY67-F1
#
_entry.id   AF-A0A513WY67-F1
#
_cell.length_a   1.000
_cell.length_b   1.000
_cell.length_c   1.000
_cell.angle_alpha   90.00
_cell.angle_beta   90.00
_cell.angle_gamma   90.00
#
_symmetry.space_group_name_H-M   'P 1'
#
loop_
_entity.id
_entity.type
_entity.pdbx_description
1 polymer ?
#
loop_
_entity_poly.entity_id
_entity_poly.type
_entity_poly.pdbx_seq_one_letter_code
_entity_poly.pdbx_strand_id
1 'polypeptide(L)'
;MRPRTQIYDGSLMDAPVTFVTSEVQGNVHVFVPETFHGNLVEVLANNFSRLVQQPVSVFHDSYRQKFRICPLPFGAMVDTTNYGTPFFSCDLSDPKDLPADTSVVESEDTSSHIPRPRNSWILYRQFKSRELRKDHSGITASELSTMISSLWKNETDEEKAFWQKMAQEEDRLHKEKYPGYKYTTKKNAEKTK
;
A
#
# COMPACT_ATOMS: atom_id res chain seq x y z
N MET A 1 28.23 -19.37 -21.75
CA MET A 1 29.37 -18.55 -21.31
C MET A 1 29.51 -17.32 -22.19
N ARG A 2 29.29 -16.13 -21.62
CA ARG A 2 29.84 -14.82 -22.04
C ARG A 2 30.14 -14.02 -20.75
N PRO A 3 31.18 -13.17 -20.73
CA PRO A 3 31.88 -12.78 -19.50
C PRO A 3 31.28 -11.57 -18.77
N ARG A 4 31.72 -11.46 -17.51
CA ARG A 4 31.49 -10.44 -16.47
C ARG A 4 31.77 -9.01 -16.96
N THR A 5 30.88 -8.07 -16.63
CA THR A 5 31.23 -6.67 -16.39
C THR A 5 30.93 -6.37 -14.92
N GLN A 6 32.00 -6.25 -14.13
CA GLN A 6 31.94 -5.58 -12.84
C GLN A 6 31.84 -4.09 -13.14
N ILE A 7 30.70 -3.47 -12.83
CA ILE A 7 30.64 -2.03 -12.60
C ILE A 7 30.75 -1.88 -11.09
N TYR A 8 31.95 -1.51 -10.62
CA TYR A 8 32.06 -0.80 -9.34
C TYR A 8 31.85 0.66 -9.68
N ASP A 9 30.67 1.18 -9.36
CA ASP A 9 30.44 2.62 -9.26
C ASP A 9 30.06 2.94 -7.82
N GLY A 10 30.91 3.75 -7.19
CA GLY A 10 30.87 4.09 -5.77
C GLY A 10 29.81 5.12 -5.48
N SER A 11 28.55 4.70 -5.43
CA SER A 11 27.50 5.42 -4.73
C SER A 11 26.91 4.50 -3.66
N LEU A 12 27.05 4.93 -2.41
CA LEU A 12 26.65 4.24 -1.19
C LEU A 12 25.18 3.81 -1.30
N MET A 13 24.95 2.50 -1.48
CA MET A 13 23.62 1.93 -1.58
C MET A 13 22.76 2.33 -0.37
N ASP A 14 21.58 2.87 -0.67
CA ASP A 14 20.38 3.00 0.15
C ASP A 14 20.48 2.37 1.54
N ALA A 15 20.51 3.21 2.58
CA ALA A 15 20.29 2.72 3.93
C ALA A 15 18.87 2.09 4.00
N PRO A 16 18.72 0.81 4.37
CA PRO A 16 17.39 0.22 4.53
C PRO A 16 16.66 0.88 5.70
N VAL A 17 15.33 0.90 5.63
CA VAL A 17 14.47 1.23 6.79
C VAL A 17 14.90 0.35 7.97
N THR A 18 15.22 0.97 9.11
CA THR A 18 15.78 0.28 10.28
C THR A 18 14.76 0.22 11.41
N PHE A 19 14.61 -0.94 12.03
CA PHE A 19 13.75 -1.13 13.20
C PHE A 19 14.64 -1.28 14.44
N VAL A 20 14.38 -0.47 15.47
CA VAL A 20 15.11 -0.50 16.74
C VAL A 20 14.12 -0.67 17.86
N THR A 21 14.27 -1.72 18.66
CA THR A 21 13.50 -1.91 19.89
C THR A 21 14.14 -1.10 21.02
N SER A 22 13.39 -0.21 21.65
CA SER A 22 13.80 0.52 22.83
C SER A 22 13.55 -0.34 24.06
N GLU A 23 14.62 -0.88 24.67
CA GLU A 23 14.51 -1.67 25.90
C GLU A 23 13.99 -0.84 27.09
N VAL A 24 14.23 0.47 27.07
CA VAL A 24 13.84 1.40 28.15
C VAL A 24 12.34 1.75 28.09
N GLN A 25 11.77 1.83 26.88
CA GLN A 25 10.38 2.26 26.67
C GLN A 25 9.46 1.10 26.25
N GLY A 26 10.02 -0.09 25.97
CA GLY A 26 9.27 -1.24 25.48
C GLY A 26 8.63 -1.04 24.10
N ASN A 27 9.07 -0.05 23.32
CA ASN A 27 8.48 0.31 22.03
C ASN A 27 9.46 0.15 20.85
N VAL A 28 8.90 0.06 19.64
CA VAL A 28 9.68 -0.05 18.38
C VAL A 28 9.81 1.34 17.74
N HIS A 29 11.02 1.72 17.36
CA HIS A 29 11.33 2.92 16.61
C HIS A 29 11.69 2.50 15.18
N VAL A 30 11.05 3.13 14.20
CA VAL A 30 11.32 2.90 12.77
C VAL A 30 12.07 4.11 12.23
N PHE A 31 13.24 3.87 11.63
CA PHE A 31 14.07 4.90 11.02
C PHE A 31 14.00 4.81 9.50
N VAL A 32 13.54 5.88 8.86
CA VAL A 32 13.36 5.99 7.41
C VAL A 32 14.33 7.08 6.90
N PRO A 33 15.23 6.80 5.95
CA PRO A 33 16.09 7.82 5.36
C PRO A 33 15.32 9.01 4.76
N GLU A 34 15.89 10.21 4.86
CA GLU A 34 15.33 11.44 4.26
C GLU A 34 15.32 11.40 2.72
N THR A 35 16.08 10.49 2.11
CA THR A 35 16.05 10.23 0.66
C THR A 35 14.69 9.70 0.18
N PHE A 36 13.88 9.13 1.08
CA PHE A 36 12.51 8.73 0.77
C PHE A 36 11.57 9.94 0.80
N HIS A 37 10.62 9.97 -0.14
CA HIS A 37 9.67 11.06 -0.24
C HIS A 37 8.77 11.10 1.01
N GLY A 38 8.36 12.31 1.42
CA GLY A 38 7.53 12.52 2.62
C GLY A 38 6.25 11.68 2.66
N ASN A 39 5.62 11.45 1.50
CA ASN A 39 4.43 10.60 1.38
C ASN A 39 4.68 9.15 1.84
N LEU A 40 5.88 8.61 1.64
CA LEU A 40 6.22 7.27 2.15
C LEU A 40 6.28 7.26 3.68
N VAL A 41 6.85 8.31 4.28
CA VAL A 41 6.96 8.44 5.74
C VAL A 41 5.57 8.51 6.37
N GLU A 42 4.65 9.24 5.74
CA GLU A 42 3.25 9.32 6.14
C GLU A 42 2.52 7.97 6.04
N VAL A 43 2.66 7.28 4.91
CA VAL A 43 2.09 5.92 4.74
C VAL A 43 2.65 4.95 5.78
N LEU A 44 3.94 5.01 6.07
CA LEU A 44 4.58 4.16 7.08
C LEU A 44 4.07 4.48 8.49
N ALA A 45 3.99 5.76 8.86
CA ALA A 45 3.48 6.18 10.16
C ALA A 45 2.01 5.76 10.36
N ASN A 46 1.18 5.96 9.34
CA ASN A 46 -0.23 5.58 9.37
C ASN A 46 -0.43 4.07 9.54
N ASN A 47 0.30 3.26 8.76
CA ASN A 47 0.24 1.81 8.86
C ASN A 47 0.79 1.33 10.21
N PHE A 48 1.83 1.98 10.72
CA PHE A 48 2.42 1.63 12.00
C PHE A 48 1.47 1.93 13.16
N SER A 49 0.81 3.09 13.16
CA SER A 49 -0.21 3.44 14.16
C SER A 49 -1.36 2.42 14.21
N ARG A 50 -1.84 1.98 13.03
CA ARG A 50 -2.85 0.91 12.94
C ARG A 50 -2.35 -0.43 13.47
N LEU A 51 -1.10 -0.78 13.17
CA LEU A 51 -0.51 -2.04 13.59
C LEU A 51 -0.32 -2.11 15.10
N VAL A 52 0.16 -1.03 15.71
CA VAL A 52 0.39 -0.96 17.16
C VAL A 52 -0.86 -0.57 17.95
N GLN A 53 -1.93 -0.17 17.27
CA GLN A 53 -3.17 0.35 17.87
C GLN A 53 -2.89 1.48 18.89
N GLN A 54 -1.95 2.36 18.54
CA GLN A 54 -1.52 3.48 19.39
C GLN A 54 -1.18 4.71 18.54
N PRO A 55 -1.26 5.92 19.13
CA PRO A 55 -0.75 7.13 18.49
C PRO A 55 0.74 7.01 18.20
N VAL A 56 1.14 7.45 17.01
CA VAL A 56 2.53 7.44 16.54
C VAL A 56 2.97 8.85 16.24
N SER A 57 4.19 9.19 16.67
CA SER A 57 4.85 10.46 16.38
C SER A 57 6.02 10.26 15.45
N VAL A 58 6.21 11.23 14.55
CA VAL A 58 7.31 11.28 13.59
C VAL A 58 8.20 12.48 13.90
N PHE A 59 9.49 12.22 13.98
CA PHE A 59 10.54 13.22 14.20
C PHE A 59 11.52 13.22 13.03
N HIS A 60 12.01 14.40 12.66
CA HIS A 60 13.09 14.54 11.70
C HIS A 60 14.42 14.74 12.44
N ASP A 61 15.32 13.78 12.29
CA ASP A 61 16.70 13.85 12.79
C ASP A 61 17.61 14.34 11.67
N SER A 62 17.82 15.66 11.61
CA SER A 62 18.66 16.30 10.58
C SER A 62 20.14 15.93 10.69
N TYR A 63 20.60 15.50 11.87
CA TYR A 63 21.98 15.03 12.05
C TYR A 63 22.18 13.63 11.44
N ARG A 64 21.17 12.76 11.56
CA ARG A 64 21.19 11.40 10.99
C ARG A 64 20.56 11.29 9.60
N GLN A 65 20.02 12.39 9.06
CA GLN A 65 19.29 12.47 7.80
C GLN A 65 18.18 11.40 7.70
N LYS A 66 17.42 11.24 8.78
CA LYS A 66 16.41 10.19 8.94
C LYS A 66 15.17 10.71 9.64
N PHE A 67 14.02 10.24 9.19
CA PHE A 67 12.77 10.28 9.94
C PHE A 67 12.73 9.14 10.96
N ARG A 68 12.29 9.45 12.17
CA ARG A 68 12.07 8.48 13.25
C ARG A 68 10.58 8.41 13.54
N ILE A 69 10.00 7.24 13.46
CA ILE A 69 8.59 6.95 13.71
C ILE A 69 8.50 6.09 14.97
N CYS A 70 7.79 6.53 16.01
CA CYS A 70 7.66 5.76 17.26
C CYS A 70 6.25 5.91 17.86
N PRO A 71 5.71 4.85 18.51
CA PRO A 71 4.47 4.97 19.24
C PRO A 71 4.77 5.64 20.59
N LEU A 72 4.10 6.77 20.84
CA LEU A 72 4.23 7.52 22.08
C LEU A 72 2.93 7.38 22.86
N PRO A 73 2.96 6.77 24.07
CA PRO A 73 1.78 6.71 24.92
C PRO A 73 1.33 8.12 25.31
N PHE A 74 0.01 8.33 25.41
CA PHE A 74 -0.56 9.56 25.93
C PHE A 74 -0.04 9.81 27.36
N GLY A 75 0.69 10.92 27.56
CA GLY A 75 1.27 11.28 28.86
C GLY A 75 2.70 10.78 29.12
N ALA A 76 3.36 10.13 28.16
CA ALA A 76 4.78 9.79 28.29
C ALA A 76 5.64 11.07 28.27
N MET A 77 6.37 11.33 29.36
CA MET A 77 7.38 12.38 29.42
C MET A 77 8.62 11.93 28.66
N VAL A 78 8.55 11.98 27.33
CA VAL A 78 9.69 11.62 26.49
C VAL A 78 10.60 12.84 26.35
N ASP A 79 11.88 12.66 26.71
CA ASP A 79 12.90 13.68 26.48
C ASP A 79 13.13 13.85 24.97
N THR A 80 12.38 14.77 24.37
CA THR A 80 12.38 15.06 22.93
C THR A 80 13.72 15.58 22.41
N THR A 81 14.66 15.95 23.28
CA THR A 81 15.97 16.47 22.86
C THR A 81 16.78 15.49 22.01
N ASN A 82 16.58 14.18 22.19
CA ASN A 82 17.30 13.13 21.45
C ASN A 82 16.56 12.58 20.21
N TYR A 83 15.34 13.05 19.92
CA TYR A 83 14.49 12.53 18.85
C TYR A 83 14.61 13.28 17.53
N GLY A 84 15.09 14.52 17.58
CA GLY A 84 15.08 15.45 16.45
C GLY A 84 13.88 16.39 16.53
N THR A 85 13.64 17.14 15.46
CA THR A 85 12.55 18.11 15.38
C THR A 85 11.23 17.38 15.12
N PRO A 86 10.14 17.68 15.86
CA PRO A 86 8.83 17.08 15.58
C PRO A 86 8.38 17.40 14.15
N PHE A 87 7.92 16.39 13.42
CA PHE A 87 7.46 16.51 12.03
C PHE A 87 5.93 16.45 11.95
N PHE A 88 5.32 15.33 12.36
CA PHE A 88 3.86 15.21 12.56
C PHE A 88 3.54 14.07 13.53
N SER A 89 2.30 13.99 13.99
CA SER A 89 1.75 12.83 14.71
C SER A 89 0.49 12.33 14.02
N CYS A 90 0.23 11.03 14.11
CA CYS A 90 -0.96 10.39 13.59
C CYS A 90 -1.55 9.45 14.63
N ASP A 91 -2.87 9.48 14.77
CA ASP A 91 -3.62 8.58 15.63
C ASP A 91 -4.65 7.84 14.79
N LEU A 92 -4.23 6.67 14.31
CA LEU A 92 -5.08 5.70 13.61
C LEU A 92 -5.17 4.41 14.44
N SER A 93 -5.15 4.58 15.78
CA SER A 93 -5.23 3.48 16.75
C SER A 93 -6.57 2.76 16.71
N ASP A 94 -7.63 3.46 16.29
CA ASP A 94 -8.91 2.85 16.01
C ASP A 94 -8.74 1.78 14.91
N PRO A 95 -9.15 0.52 15.19
CA PRO A 95 -9.32 -0.48 14.15
C PRO A 95 -10.14 0.17 13.05
N LYS A 96 -9.71 0.01 11.79
CA LYS A 96 -10.60 0.31 10.67
C LYS A 96 -11.77 -0.65 10.85
N ASP A 97 -12.84 -0.21 11.50
CA ASP A 97 -14.10 -0.93 11.51
C ASP A 97 -14.33 -1.31 10.06
N LEU A 98 -14.26 -2.60 9.76
CA LEU A 98 -14.83 -3.06 8.51
C LEU A 98 -16.32 -2.73 8.66
N PRO A 99 -16.88 -1.81 7.85
CA PRO A 99 -18.31 -1.89 7.69
C PRO A 99 -18.56 -3.24 7.04
N ALA A 100 -19.18 -4.13 7.81
CA ALA A 100 -20.01 -5.14 7.21
C ALA A 100 -20.99 -4.36 6.32
N ASP A 101 -20.85 -4.61 5.03
CA ASP A 101 -21.62 -4.06 3.93
C ASP A 101 -21.12 -2.80 3.20
N THR A 102 -20.90 -3.03 1.91
CA THR A 102 -21.05 -2.14 0.76
C THR A 102 -20.14 -0.90 0.60
N SER A 103 -19.31 -0.98 -0.44
CA SER A 103 -18.88 0.08 -1.36
C SER A 103 -17.74 1.04 -0.98
N VAL A 104 -16.89 1.24 -1.99
CA VAL A 104 -15.90 2.32 -2.19
C VAL A 104 -14.63 2.25 -1.35
N VAL A 105 -13.62 1.61 -1.94
CA VAL A 105 -12.22 1.82 -1.57
C VAL A 105 -11.80 3.18 -2.13
N GLU A 106 -11.86 4.23 -1.30
CA GLU A 106 -11.15 5.48 -1.60
C GLU A 106 -9.67 5.30 -1.26
N SER A 107 -8.90 5.05 -2.30
CA SER A 107 -7.47 5.32 -2.32
C SER A 107 -7.29 6.79 -2.72
N GLU A 108 -7.40 7.70 -1.77
CA GLU A 108 -6.76 9.00 -1.91
C GLU A 108 -5.28 8.79 -1.59
N ASP A 109 -4.47 8.54 -2.63
CA ASP A 109 -3.26 9.32 -2.84
C ASP A 109 -2.67 9.12 -4.24
N THR A 110 -2.11 10.19 -4.79
CA THR A 110 -1.42 10.36 -6.08
C THR A 110 -2.28 10.71 -7.32
N SER A 111 -2.49 12.02 -7.52
CA SER A 111 -2.70 12.69 -8.82
C SER A 111 -3.97 12.34 -9.61
N SER A 112 -5.13 12.97 -9.31
CA SER A 112 -6.29 13.22 -10.21
C SER A 112 -6.72 12.13 -11.21
N HIS A 113 -6.35 10.87 -11.00
CA HIS A 113 -6.52 9.80 -11.98
C HIS A 113 -7.61 8.88 -11.48
N ILE A 114 -8.79 9.07 -12.05
CA ILE A 114 -9.95 8.22 -11.79
C ILE A 114 -9.63 6.81 -12.33
N PRO A 115 -9.59 5.77 -11.47
CA PRO A 115 -9.33 4.41 -11.91
C PRO A 115 -10.49 3.90 -12.76
N ARG A 116 -10.22 2.92 -13.63
CA ARG A 116 -11.27 2.30 -14.44
C ARG A 116 -12.28 1.54 -13.56
N PRO A 117 -13.56 1.49 -13.93
CA PRO A 117 -14.49 0.55 -13.32
C PRO A 117 -14.01 -0.89 -13.53
N ARG A 118 -14.19 -1.71 -12.48
CA ARG A 118 -13.76 -3.11 -12.48
C ARG A 118 -14.72 -3.94 -13.32
N ASN A 119 -14.18 -4.78 -14.21
CA ASN A 119 -15.00 -5.72 -14.96
C ASN A 119 -15.25 -7.02 -14.16
N SER A 120 -16.05 -7.92 -14.72
CA SER A 120 -16.48 -9.17 -14.07
C SER A 120 -15.31 -10.06 -13.67
N TRP A 121 -14.32 -10.21 -14.56
CA TRP A 121 -13.08 -10.91 -14.24
C TRP A 121 -12.33 -10.19 -13.09
N ILE A 122 -12.08 -8.88 -13.16
CA ILE A 122 -11.35 -8.19 -12.09
C ILE A 122 -12.01 -8.38 -10.71
N LEU A 123 -13.35 -8.35 -10.64
CA LEU A 123 -14.10 -8.63 -9.42
C LEU A 123 -13.92 -10.07 -8.93
N TYR A 124 -14.11 -11.05 -9.82
CA TYR A 124 -13.89 -12.47 -9.53
C TYR A 124 -12.46 -12.75 -9.07
N ARG A 125 -11.45 -12.14 -9.72
CA ARG A 125 -10.03 -12.23 -9.32
C ARG A 125 -9.84 -11.79 -7.90
N GLN A 126 -10.37 -10.62 -7.57
CA GLN A 126 -10.20 -10.02 -6.27
C GLN A 126 -10.76 -10.95 -5.20
N PHE A 127 -11.97 -11.50 -5.45
CA PHE A 127 -12.61 -12.46 -4.58
C PHE A 127 -11.78 -13.74 -4.39
N LYS A 128 -11.50 -14.50 -5.47
CA LYS A 128 -10.75 -15.77 -5.39
C LYS A 128 -9.31 -15.59 -4.90
N SER A 129 -8.66 -14.48 -5.26
CA SER A 129 -7.29 -14.21 -4.80
C SER A 129 -7.19 -14.02 -3.30
N ARG A 130 -8.25 -13.52 -2.65
CA ARG A 130 -8.31 -13.38 -1.19
C ARG A 130 -8.51 -14.73 -0.51
N GLU A 131 -9.25 -15.65 -1.14
CA GLU A 131 -9.41 -17.02 -0.64
C GLU A 131 -8.10 -17.79 -0.74
N LEU A 132 -7.52 -17.84 -1.95
CA LEU A 132 -6.31 -18.63 -2.21
C LEU A 132 -5.06 -18.15 -1.45
N ARG A 133 -4.95 -16.85 -1.17
CA ARG A 133 -3.84 -16.32 -0.35
C ARG A 133 -3.91 -16.75 1.12
N LYS A 134 -5.08 -17.11 1.64
CA LYS A 134 -5.20 -17.65 3.00
C LYS A 134 -4.60 -19.05 3.07
N ASP A 135 -4.80 -19.84 2.02
CA ASP A 135 -4.36 -21.23 1.96
C ASP A 135 -2.90 -21.37 1.48
N HIS A 136 -2.40 -20.40 0.70
CA HIS A 136 -1.07 -20.42 0.11
C HIS A 136 -0.29 -19.14 0.47
N SER A 137 0.39 -19.15 1.62
CA SER A 137 1.31 -18.08 1.98
C SER A 137 2.53 -18.08 1.04
N GLY A 138 2.82 -16.94 0.41
CA GLY A 138 3.97 -16.78 -0.49
C GLY A 138 3.71 -17.03 -1.97
N ILE A 139 2.46 -17.33 -2.39
CA ILE A 139 2.13 -17.45 -3.81
C ILE A 139 2.30 -16.11 -4.54
N THR A 140 2.93 -16.14 -5.72
CA THR A 140 3.12 -14.93 -6.52
C THR A 140 1.83 -14.51 -7.21
N ALA A 141 1.71 -13.22 -7.53
CA ALA A 141 0.56 -12.70 -8.26
C ALA A 141 0.40 -13.33 -9.67
N SER A 142 1.51 -13.76 -10.28
CA SER A 142 1.52 -14.44 -11.58
C SER A 142 0.86 -15.81 -11.48
N GLU A 143 1.34 -16.65 -10.55
CA GLU A 143 0.80 -17.98 -10.31
C GLU A 143 -0.67 -17.94 -9.93
N LEU A 144 -1.04 -16.98 -9.07
CA LEU A 144 -2.42 -16.77 -8.66
C LEU A 144 -3.32 -16.39 -9.84
N SER A 145 -2.82 -15.57 -10.77
CA SER A 145 -3.59 -15.20 -11.96
C SER A 145 -3.79 -16.39 -12.91
N THR A 146 -2.77 -17.24 -13.06
CA THR A 146 -2.86 -18.47 -13.85
C THR A 146 -3.89 -19.42 -13.26
N MET A 147 -3.83 -19.68 -11.96
CA MET A 147 -4.78 -20.56 -11.26
C MET A 147 -6.21 -20.04 -11.38
N ILE A 148 -6.45 -18.76 -11.07
CA ILE A 148 -7.79 -18.19 -11.12
C ILE A 148 -8.33 -18.12 -12.56
N SER A 149 -7.47 -17.92 -13.56
CA SER A 149 -7.89 -17.96 -14.96
C SER A 149 -8.43 -19.34 -15.35
N SER A 150 -7.81 -20.41 -14.84
CA SER A 150 -8.33 -21.78 -15.02
C SER A 150 -9.65 -21.99 -14.28
N LEU A 151 -9.76 -21.50 -13.04
CA LEU A 151 -11.01 -21.56 -12.29
C LEU A 151 -12.14 -20.83 -13.02
N TRP A 152 -11.91 -19.61 -13.51
CA TRP A 152 -12.91 -18.82 -14.24
C TRP A 152 -13.43 -19.55 -15.49
N LYS A 153 -12.57 -20.26 -16.22
CA LYS A 153 -13.01 -21.03 -17.41
C LYS A 153 -13.97 -22.15 -17.02
N ASN A 154 -13.67 -22.84 -15.91
CA ASN A 154 -14.44 -23.98 -15.42
C ASN A 154 -15.64 -23.59 -14.54
N GLU A 155 -15.77 -22.32 -14.21
CA GLU A 155 -16.85 -21.81 -13.37
C GLU A 155 -18.21 -21.87 -14.10
N THR A 156 -19.30 -22.02 -13.34
CA THR A 156 -20.64 -22.15 -13.93
C THR A 156 -21.11 -20.86 -14.59
N ASP A 157 -22.08 -20.98 -15.50
CA ASP A 157 -22.62 -19.82 -16.22
C ASP A 157 -23.39 -18.89 -15.28
N GLU A 158 -24.01 -19.42 -14.21
CA GLU A 158 -24.70 -18.64 -13.19
C GLU A 158 -23.75 -17.74 -12.42
N GLU A 159 -22.60 -18.27 -12.00
CA GLU A 159 -21.60 -17.52 -11.26
C GLU A 159 -20.96 -16.46 -12.18
N LYS A 160 -20.65 -16.81 -13.43
CA LYS A 160 -20.19 -15.82 -14.43
C LYS A 160 -21.23 -14.71 -14.63
N ALA A 161 -22.52 -15.05 -14.69
CA ALA A 161 -23.61 -14.09 -14.81
C ALA A 161 -23.72 -13.19 -13.56
N PHE A 162 -23.52 -13.74 -12.36
CA PHE A 162 -23.46 -12.97 -11.12
C PHE A 162 -22.35 -11.91 -11.18
N TRP A 163 -21.11 -12.29 -11.52
CA TRP A 163 -20.00 -11.35 -11.64
C TRP A 163 -20.19 -10.35 -12.79
N GLN A 164 -20.88 -10.74 -13.85
CA GLN A 164 -21.26 -9.84 -14.93
C GLN A 164 -22.24 -8.76 -14.46
N LYS A 165 -23.25 -9.15 -13.67
CA LYS A 165 -24.21 -8.20 -13.06
C LYS A 165 -23.50 -7.25 -12.10
N MET A 166 -22.59 -7.76 -11.27
CA MET A 166 -21.80 -6.92 -10.35
C MET A 166 -20.91 -5.92 -11.10
N ALA A 167 -20.32 -6.32 -12.23
CA ALA A 167 -19.54 -5.41 -13.07
C ALA A 167 -20.38 -4.33 -13.75
N GLN A 168 -21.61 -4.65 -14.14
CA GLN A 168 -22.56 -3.65 -14.66
C GLN A 168 -22.93 -2.62 -13.59
N GLU A 169 -23.15 -3.07 -12.36
CA GLU A 169 -23.45 -2.18 -11.24
C GLU A 169 -22.25 -1.28 -10.89
N GLU A 170 -21.04 -1.83 -10.88
CA GLU A 170 -19.80 -1.05 -10.68
C GLU A 170 -19.64 0.02 -11.78
N ASP A 171 -19.92 -0.31 -13.04
CA ASP A 171 -19.89 0.65 -14.15
C ASP A 171 -20.97 1.73 -14.01
N ARG A 172 -22.18 1.37 -13.56
CA ARG A 172 -23.27 2.31 -13.29
C ARG A 172 -22.88 3.31 -12.20
N LEU A 173 -22.44 2.80 -11.04
CA LEU A 173 -22.00 3.62 -9.91
C LEU A 173 -20.81 4.50 -10.29
N HIS A 174 -19.87 3.98 -11.07
CA HIS A 174 -18.73 4.75 -11.56
C HIS A 174 -19.15 5.91 -12.47
N LYS A 175 -20.10 5.68 -13.38
CA LYS A 175 -20.64 6.72 -14.27
C LYS A 175 -21.40 7.80 -13.49
N GLU A 176 -22.11 7.42 -12.43
CA GLU A 176 -22.82 8.35 -11.54
C GLU A 176 -21.84 9.17 -10.70
N LYS A 177 -20.81 8.52 -10.14
CA LYS A 177 -19.78 9.19 -9.32
C LYS A 177 -18.87 10.10 -10.15
N TYR A 178 -18.57 9.72 -11.39
CA TYR A 178 -17.64 10.43 -12.28
C TYR A 178 -18.29 10.80 -13.62
N PRO A 179 -19.23 11.75 -13.63
CA PRO A 179 -19.84 12.22 -14.87
C PRO A 179 -18.76 12.84 -15.77
N GLY A 180 -18.65 12.36 -17.01
CA GLY A 180 -17.64 12.81 -17.97
C GLY A 180 -16.32 12.02 -17.95
N TYR A 181 -16.19 10.97 -17.14
CA TYR A 181 -15.06 10.04 -17.22
C TYR A 181 -14.93 9.43 -18.63
N LYS A 182 -13.71 9.47 -19.18
CA LYS A 182 -13.37 8.84 -20.45
C LYS A 182 -12.06 8.07 -20.32
N TYR A 183 -12.08 6.81 -20.72
CA TYR A 183 -10.87 5.99 -20.76
C TYR A 183 -9.91 6.48 -21.85
N THR A 184 -8.71 6.89 -21.45
CA THR A 184 -7.62 7.27 -22.35
C THR A 184 -6.43 6.34 -22.13
N THR A 185 -5.99 5.67 -23.20
CA THR A 185 -4.71 4.95 -23.17
C THR A 185 -3.58 5.95 -23.28
N LYS A 186 -2.55 5.82 -22.43
CA LYS A 186 -1.30 6.54 -22.65
C LYS A 186 -0.66 5.91 -23.90
N LYS A 187 -0.58 6.67 -25.00
CA LYS A 187 0.23 6.26 -26.15
C LYS A 187 1.68 6.28 -25.67
N ASN A 188 2.30 5.10 -25.54
CA ASN A 188 3.73 5.02 -25.37
C ASN A 188 4.35 5.67 -26.60
N ALA A 189 5.07 6.78 -26.43
CA ALA A 189 5.92 7.31 -27.49
C ALA A 189 6.85 6.17 -27.91
N GLU A 190 6.78 5.79 -29.19
CA GLU A 190 7.52 4.69 -29.76
C GLU A 190 9.01 4.86 -29.45
N LYS A 191 9.55 4.03 -28.55
CA LYS A 191 10.99 3.78 -28.50
C LYS A 191 11.31 2.86 -29.67
N THR A 192 11.39 3.43 -30.87
CA THR A 192 12.07 2.81 -31.99
C THR A 192 13.56 2.78 -31.66
N LYS A 193 14.09 1.62 -31.27
CA LYS A 193 15.44 1.18 -31.64
C LYS A 193 15.63 -0.30 -31.39
#